data_AF-A0A5D6V1K8-F1
#
_entry.id   AF-A0A5D6V1K8-F1
#
_cell.length_a   1.000
_cell.length_b   1.000
_cell.length_c   1.000
_cell.angle_alpha   90.00
_cell.angle_beta   90.00
_cell.angle_gamma   90.00
#
_symmetry.space_group_name_H-M   'P 1'
#
loop_
_entity.id
_entity.type
_entity.pdbx_description
1 polymer ?
#
loop_
_entity_poly.entity_id
_entity_poly.type
_entity_poly.pdbx_seq_one_letter_code
_entity_poly.pdbx_strand_id
1 'polypeptide(L)'
;MSTELTQDLEKIMPEDIARTFESAYHVFQGNTEHVEELLKHGGVLLRKATQRFTPTQVILGIAVLAAGAVLLANRAAAHQDDEQDQPA
;
A
#
# COMPACT_ATOMS: atom_id res chain seq x y z
N MET A 1 -11.73 19.77 11.60
CA MET A 1 -12.25 18.69 10.72
C MET A 1 -11.17 17.65 10.39
N SER A 2 -10.26 17.33 11.31
CA SER A 2 -9.20 16.33 11.13
C SER A 2 -9.44 15.05 11.95
N THR A 3 -10.31 15.11 12.95
CA THR A 3 -10.55 14.03 13.92
C THR A 3 -11.34 12.86 13.35
N GLU A 4 -12.23 13.08 12.36
CA GLU A 4 -13.08 12.01 11.81
C GLU A 4 -12.30 11.03 10.93
N LEU A 5 -11.23 11.49 10.25
CA LEU A 5 -10.36 10.60 9.46
C LEU A 5 -9.67 9.56 10.35
N THR A 6 -9.20 9.98 11.53
CA THR A 6 -8.50 9.10 12.48
C THR A 6 -9.42 7.99 13.00
N GLN A 7 -10.70 8.32 13.25
CA GLN A 7 -11.68 7.39 13.79
C GLN A 7 -12.18 6.35 12.77
N ASP A 8 -12.16 6.66 11.47
CA ASP A 8 -12.47 5.68 10.41
C ASP A 8 -11.27 4.83 10.01
N LEU A 9 -10.04 5.32 10.22
CA LEU A 9 -8.82 4.50 10.16
C LEU A 9 -8.82 3.44 11.26
N GLU A 10 -9.27 3.76 12.48
CA GLU A 10 -9.40 2.80 13.60
C GLU A 10 -10.39 1.65 13.31
N LYS A 11 -11.31 1.80 12.34
CA LYS A 11 -12.28 0.75 11.96
C LYS A 11 -11.75 -0.21 10.89
N ILE A 12 -10.65 0.12 10.23
CA ILE A 12 -9.89 -0.88 9.47
C ILE A 12 -9.01 -1.57 10.50
N MET A 13 -9.35 -2.82 10.83
CA MET A 13 -8.60 -3.57 11.83
C MET A 13 -7.14 -3.68 11.37
N PRO A 14 -6.16 -3.25 12.20
CA PRO A 14 -4.74 -3.30 11.83
C PRO A 14 -4.29 -4.73 11.48
N GLU A 15 -4.96 -5.74 12.03
CA GLU A 15 -4.74 -7.15 11.73
C GLU A 15 -5.11 -7.51 10.28
N ASP A 16 -6.19 -6.94 9.72
CA ASP A 16 -6.62 -7.18 8.33
C ASP A 16 -5.59 -6.61 7.35
N ILE A 17 -5.04 -5.42 7.68
CA ILE A 17 -3.99 -4.77 6.90
C ILE A 17 -2.71 -5.59 6.97
N ALA A 18 -2.28 -5.98 8.18
CA ALA A 18 -1.05 -6.73 8.40
C ALA A 18 -1.04 -8.05 7.61
N ARG A 19 -2.13 -8.82 7.64
CA ARG A 19 -2.25 -10.07 6.86
C ARG A 19 -2.21 -9.83 5.34
N THR A 20 -2.85 -8.77 4.87
CA THR A 20 -2.81 -8.41 3.43
C THR A 20 -1.40 -8.03 3.01
N PHE A 21 -0.67 -7.29 3.85
CA PHE A 21 0.73 -6.95 3.60
C PHE A 21 1.65 -8.17 3.68
N GLU A 22 1.42 -9.09 4.61
CA GLU A 22 2.18 -10.33 4.74
C GLU A 22 2.02 -11.21 3.49
N SER A 23 0.77 -11.44 3.03
CA SER A 23 0.54 -12.13 1.76
C SER A 23 1.13 -11.34 0.57
N ALA A 24 1.08 -10.00 0.57
CA ALA A 24 1.69 -9.16 -0.48
C ALA A 24 3.20 -9.35 -0.57
N TYR A 25 3.83 -9.35 0.59
CA TYR A 25 5.26 -9.51 0.74
C TYR A 25 5.72 -10.90 0.31
N HIS A 26 4.99 -11.95 0.70
CA HIS A 26 5.28 -13.33 0.28
C HIS A 26 5.16 -13.54 -1.25
N VAL A 27 4.19 -12.91 -1.91
CA VAL A 27 4.07 -12.97 -3.37
C VAL A 27 5.18 -12.18 -4.06
N PHE A 28 5.57 -11.04 -3.51
CA PHE A 28 6.69 -10.25 -4.03
C PHE A 28 8.03 -11.00 -3.94
N GLN A 29 8.16 -11.93 -3.00
CA GLN A 29 9.30 -12.86 -2.88
C GLN A 29 9.24 -14.06 -3.85
N GLY A 30 8.24 -14.14 -4.72
CA GLY A 30 8.12 -15.18 -5.75
C GLY A 30 7.27 -16.40 -5.36
N ASN A 31 6.63 -16.39 -4.18
CA ASN A 31 5.72 -17.46 -3.78
C ASN A 31 4.29 -17.19 -4.30
N THR A 32 4.03 -17.60 -5.54
CA THR A 32 2.75 -17.38 -6.24
C THR A 32 1.55 -18.07 -5.59
N GLU A 33 1.79 -18.99 -4.65
CA GLU A 33 0.75 -19.72 -3.91
C GLU A 33 -0.09 -18.79 -3.01
N HIS A 34 0.48 -17.64 -2.60
CA HIS A 34 -0.20 -16.66 -1.74
C HIS A 34 -0.92 -15.56 -2.55
N VAL A 35 -0.88 -15.62 -3.89
CA VAL A 35 -1.58 -14.67 -4.77
C VAL A 35 -3.09 -14.76 -4.57
N GLU A 36 -3.62 -15.96 -4.41
CA GLU A 36 -5.06 -16.16 -4.20
C GLU A 36 -5.51 -15.59 -2.84
N GLU A 37 -4.70 -15.78 -1.80
CA GLU A 37 -4.94 -15.17 -0.49
C GLU A 37 -4.82 -13.64 -0.52
N LEU A 38 -3.89 -13.10 -1.31
CA LEU A 38 -3.77 -11.67 -1.56
C LEU A 38 -5.01 -11.07 -2.21
N LEU A 39 -5.50 -11.71 -3.27
CA LEU A 39 -6.72 -11.26 -3.96
C LEU A 39 -7.94 -11.40 -3.06
N LYS A 40 -8.00 -12.45 -2.24
CA LYS A 40 -9.09 -12.69 -1.30
C LYS A 40 -9.09 -11.65 -0.17
N HIS A 41 -7.98 -11.49 0.54
CA HIS A 41 -7.88 -10.55 1.66
C HIS A 41 -7.87 -9.10 1.17
N GLY A 42 -7.11 -8.79 0.12
CA GLY A 42 -7.08 -7.47 -0.50
C GLY A 42 -8.42 -7.06 -1.11
N GLY A 43 -9.15 -8.00 -1.72
CA GLY A 43 -10.50 -7.75 -2.25
C GLY A 43 -11.53 -7.43 -1.15
N VAL A 44 -11.47 -8.13 -0.02
CA VAL A 44 -12.31 -7.84 1.16
C VAL A 44 -11.97 -6.46 1.73
N LEU A 45 -10.68 -6.13 1.81
CA LEU A 45 -10.20 -4.85 2.34
C LEU A 45 -10.59 -3.68 1.43
N LEU A 46 -10.44 -3.84 0.12
CA LEU A 46 -10.86 -2.85 -0.88
C LEU A 46 -12.39 -2.64 -0.88
N ARG A 47 -13.16 -3.73 -0.74
CA ARG A 47 -14.62 -3.65 -0.59
C ARG A 47 -15.04 -2.92 0.68
N LYS A 48 -14.34 -3.16 1.79
CA LYS A 48 -14.59 -2.49 3.07
C LYS A 48 -14.22 -1.01 2.99
N ALA A 49 -13.13 -0.67 2.31
CA ALA A 49 -12.72 0.71 2.07
C ALA A 49 -13.75 1.45 1.19
N THR A 50 -14.17 0.86 0.06
CA THR A 50 -15.17 1.47 -0.84
C THR A 50 -16.56 1.59 -0.23
N GLN A 51 -16.93 0.74 0.72
CA GLN A 51 -18.19 0.85 1.48
C GLN A 51 -18.12 1.85 2.64
N ARG A 52 -16.93 2.13 3.19
CA ARG A 52 -16.77 2.97 4.39
C ARG A 52 -16.34 4.40 4.07
N PHE A 53 -15.63 4.63 2.96
CA PHE A 53 -15.18 5.94 2.56
C PHE A 53 -16.08 6.54 1.47
N THR A 54 -16.21 7.85 1.47
CA THR A 54 -16.88 8.57 0.38
C THR A 54 -16.06 8.51 -0.90
N PRO A 55 -16.68 8.60 -2.10
CA PRO A 55 -15.95 8.55 -3.37
C PRO A 55 -14.79 9.55 -3.44
N THR A 56 -15.00 10.77 -2.93
CA THR A 56 -13.98 11.82 -2.88
C THR A 56 -12.78 11.43 -2.02
N GLN A 57 -12.99 10.82 -0.86
CA GLN A 57 -11.90 10.37 0.03
C GLN A 57 -11.10 9.22 -0.59
N VAL A 58 -11.76 8.30 -1.30
CA VAL A 58 -11.07 7.22 -2.03
C VAL A 58 -10.20 7.79 -3.16
N ILE A 59 -10.74 8.71 -3.95
CA ILE A 59 -10.00 9.36 -5.05
C ILE A 59 -8.79 10.13 -4.51
N LEU A 60 -8.97 10.91 -3.44
CA LEU A 60 -7.87 11.63 -2.79
C LEU A 60 -6.83 10.66 -2.21
N GLY A 61 -7.27 9.56 -1.59
CA GLY A 61 -6.38 8.52 -1.08
C GLY A 61 -5.52 7.90 -2.16
N ILE A 62 -6.11 7.54 -3.31
CA ILE A 62 -5.37 7.00 -4.47
C ILE A 62 -4.36 8.03 -4.98
N ALA A 63 -4.74 9.30 -5.08
CA ALA A 63 -3.83 10.35 -5.54
C ALA A 63 -2.60 10.52 -4.62
N VAL A 64 -2.81 10.48 -3.30
CA VAL A 64 -1.71 10.54 -2.32
C VAL A 64 -0.81 9.31 -2.43
N LEU A 65 -1.38 8.11 -2.55
CA LEU A 65 -0.61 6.87 -2.73
C LEU A 65 0.23 6.90 -4.01
N ALA A 66 -0.35 7.37 -5.13
CA ALA A 66 0.36 7.48 -6.40
C ALA A 66 1.51 8.49 -6.33
N ALA A 67 1.28 9.68 -5.76
CA ALA A 67 2.32 10.68 -5.57
C ALA A 67 3.46 10.17 -4.67
N GLY A 68 3.11 9.47 -3.58
CA GLY A 68 4.07 8.81 -2.70
C GLY A 68 4.91 7.75 -3.42
N ALA A 69 4.28 6.92 -4.24
CA ALA A 69 4.97 5.90 -5.04
C ALA A 69 5.98 6.51 -6.01
N VAL A 70 5.60 7.58 -6.72
CA VAL A 70 6.52 8.29 -7.64
C VAL A 70 7.71 8.89 -6.88
N LEU A 71 7.47 9.51 -5.72
CA LEU A 71 8.55 10.07 -4.90
C LEU A 71 9.51 9.00 -4.38
N LEU A 72 8.98 7.88 -3.89
CA LEU A 72 9.80 6.75 -3.42
C LEU A 72 10.60 6.13 -4.57
N ALA A 73 9.98 5.93 -5.73
CA ALA A 73 10.65 5.41 -6.91
C ALA A 73 11.78 6.35 -7.37
N ASN A 74 11.53 7.66 -7.41
CA ASN A 74 12.54 8.64 -7.76
C ASN A 74 13.71 8.66 -6.75
N ARG A 75 13.40 8.56 -5.45
CA ARG A 75 14.43 8.53 -4.39
C ARG A 75 15.22 7.22 -4.37
N ALA A 76 14.59 6.10 -4.73
CA ALA A 76 15.26 4.82 -4.88
C ALA A 76 16.15 4.79 -6.13
N ALA A 77 15.70 5.35 -7.25
CA ALA A 77 16.50 5.50 -8.47
C ALA A 77 17.73 6.39 -8.22
N ALA A 78 17.55 7.53 -7.54
CA ALA A 78 18.65 8.41 -7.17
C ALA A 78 19.70 7.74 -6.25
N HIS A 79 19.30 6.77 -5.42
CA HIS A 79 20.24 6.01 -4.59
C HIS A 79 21.01 4.92 -5.36
N GLN A 80 20.51 4.47 -6.51
CA GLN A 80 21.19 3.46 -7.34
C GLN A 80 22.36 4.05 -8.15
N ASP A 81 22.34 5.37 -8.40
CA ASP A 81 23.38 6.06 -9.16
C ASP A 81 24.66 6.32 -8.34
N ASP A 82 24.59 6.36 -7.00
CA ASP A 82 25.75 6.62 -6.12
C ASP A 82 26.67 5.40 -5.91
N GLU A 83 26.21 4.17 -6.19
CA GLU A 83 27.01 2.94 -5.98
C GLU A 83 27.91 2.55 -7.18
N GLN A 84 27.87 3.29 -8.30
CA GLN A 84 28.65 2.96 -9.51
C GLN A 84 29.95 3.77 -9.70
N ASP A 85 30.27 4.72 -8.80
CA ASP A 85 31.46 5.58 -8.92
C ASP A 85 32.57 5.21 -7.90
N GLN A 86 32.96 3.93 -7.85
CA GLN A 86 34.16 3.50 -7.14
C GLN A 86 35.24 3.09 -8.15
N PRO A 87 36.27 3.94 -8.40
CA PRO A 87 37.34 3.60 -9.32
C PRO A 87 38.21 2.48 -8.74
N ALA A 88 38.48 1.47 -9.59
CA ALA A 88 39.39 0.35 -9.34
C ALA A 88 40.86 0.78 -9.31
#